data_AF-A0A5S4F0I2-F1
#
_entry.id   AF-A0A5S4F0I2-F1
#
_cell.length_a   1.000
_cell.length_b   1.000
_cell.length_c   1.000
_cell.angle_alpha   90.00
_cell.angle_beta   90.00
_cell.angle_gamma   90.00
#
_symmetry.space_group_name_H-M   'P 1'
#
loop_
_entity.id
_entity.type
_entity.pdbx_description
1 polymer ?
#
loop_
_entity_poly.entity_id
_entity_poly.type
_entity_poly.pdbx_seq_one_letter_code
_entity_poly.pdbx_strand_id
1 'polypeptide(L)'
;MCPTRGQSKYENNLLERYLTDPYLRQAVVNWPEVAWAAVSRLRRQLRQAPFDERLRALVNRAEDAVCGLPPPPDAHVHSLVVCPWFRAGDTVIRTLTLTARFDTAVEVTLDDLRIELIYPQDETAEQFFRAASESDGPAPERSGGHA
;
A
#
# COMPACT_ATOMS: atom_id res chain seq x y z
N MET A 1 6.42 -34.67 -0.12
CA MET A 1 5.41 -34.15 0.83
C MET A 1 5.92 -32.81 1.32
N CYS A 2 5.49 -31.71 0.67
CA CYS A 2 5.93 -30.36 1.05
C CYS A 2 5.23 -29.96 2.35
N PRO A 3 5.93 -29.33 3.31
CA PRO A 3 5.27 -28.81 4.49
C PRO A 3 4.35 -27.66 4.07
N THR A 4 3.10 -27.72 4.50
CA THR A 4 2.12 -26.66 4.37
C THR A 4 2.70 -25.40 5.03
N ARG A 5 2.98 -24.37 4.23
CA ARG A 5 3.38 -23.04 4.73
C ARG A 5 2.30 -22.61 5.73
N GLY A 6 2.63 -22.54 7.01
CA GLY A 6 1.75 -21.97 8.01
C GLY A 6 1.41 -20.55 7.58
N GLN A 7 0.12 -20.28 7.35
CA GLN A 7 -0.34 -18.94 6.96
C GLN A 7 0.13 -17.96 8.02
N SER A 8 0.99 -17.05 7.58
CA SER A 8 1.44 -15.96 8.42
C SER A 8 0.22 -15.06 8.67
N LYS A 9 -0.12 -14.77 9.93
CA LYS A 9 -1.15 -13.77 10.33
C LYS A 9 -0.89 -12.34 9.80
N TYR A 10 0.09 -12.19 8.91
CA TYR A 10 0.61 -10.99 8.30
C TYR A 10 0.40 -10.98 6.77
N GLU A 11 -0.21 -12.03 6.17
CA GLU A 11 -0.52 -12.10 4.73
C GLU A 11 -1.39 -10.92 4.22
N ASN A 12 -2.09 -10.21 5.11
CA ASN A 12 -2.98 -9.11 4.77
C ASN A 12 -2.39 -7.69 4.97
N ASN A 13 -1.14 -7.53 5.43
CA ASN A 13 -0.52 -6.20 5.52
C ASN A 13 0.20 -5.84 4.19
N LEU A 14 -0.40 -4.93 3.43
CA LEU A 14 0.11 -4.52 2.11
C LEU A 14 1.55 -3.97 2.17
N LEU A 15 1.88 -3.15 3.17
CA LEU A 15 3.24 -2.60 3.31
C LEU A 15 4.25 -3.70 3.58
N GLU A 16 3.94 -4.64 4.47
CA GLU A 16 4.81 -5.77 4.78
C GLU A 16 5.09 -6.62 3.53
N ARG A 17 4.09 -6.78 2.64
CA ARG A 17 4.28 -7.44 1.33
C ARG A 17 5.25 -6.68 0.42
N TYR A 18 5.11 -5.35 0.27
CA TYR A 18 6.07 -4.55 -0.52
C TYR A 18 7.50 -4.61 0.04
N LEU A 19 7.65 -4.71 1.36
CA LEU A 19 8.96 -4.79 2.01
C LEU A 19 9.61 -6.17 1.86
N THR A 20 8.82 -7.24 1.87
CA THR A 20 9.33 -8.62 1.89
C THR A 20 9.36 -9.32 0.54
N ASP A 21 8.58 -8.84 -0.44
CA ASP A 21 8.50 -9.41 -1.79
C ASP A 21 9.30 -8.55 -2.79
N PRO A 22 10.46 -9.05 -3.26
CA PRO A 22 11.26 -8.33 -4.26
C PRO A 22 10.53 -8.11 -5.58
N TYR A 23 9.59 -8.97 -5.96
CA TYR A 23 8.83 -8.83 -7.20
C TYR A 23 7.89 -7.63 -7.14
N LEU A 24 7.15 -7.48 -6.02
CA LEU A 24 6.29 -6.32 -5.80
C LEU A 24 7.10 -5.02 -5.73
N ARG A 25 8.30 -5.07 -5.14
CA ARG A 25 9.22 -3.94 -5.11
C ARG A 25 9.66 -3.53 -6.51
N GLN A 26 10.09 -4.48 -7.34
CA GLN A 26 10.54 -4.22 -8.71
C GLN A 26 9.42 -3.72 -9.64
N ALA A 27 8.17 -4.02 -9.31
CA ALA A 27 7.01 -3.51 -10.02
C ALA A 27 6.77 -2.00 -9.77
N VAL A 28 7.30 -1.42 -8.68
CA VAL A 28 7.18 0.01 -8.40
C VAL A 28 8.36 0.76 -9.00
N VAL A 29 8.11 1.55 -10.04
CA VAL A 29 9.14 2.27 -10.81
C VAL A 29 9.83 3.35 -9.97
N ASN A 30 9.05 4.10 -9.19
CA ASN A 30 9.53 5.12 -8.26
C ASN A 30 9.63 4.60 -6.82
N TRP A 31 10.24 3.40 -6.67
CA TRP A 31 10.35 2.73 -5.38
C TRP A 31 10.99 3.59 -4.28
N PRO A 32 12.11 4.31 -4.50
CA PRO A 32 12.71 5.13 -3.44
C PRO A 32 11.71 6.12 -2.83
N GLU A 33 10.97 6.85 -3.66
CA GLU A 33 9.97 7.82 -3.23
C GLU A 33 8.84 7.15 -2.42
N VAL A 34 8.33 6.01 -2.90
CA VAL A 34 7.27 5.24 -2.25
C VAL A 34 7.73 4.68 -0.90
N ALA A 35 8.94 4.13 -0.84
CA ALA A 35 9.49 3.52 0.37
C ALA A 35 9.75 4.57 1.46
N TRP A 36 10.34 5.72 1.10
CA TRP A 36 10.57 6.81 2.04
C TRP A 36 9.26 7.42 2.57
N ALA A 37 8.22 7.48 1.75
CA ALA A 37 6.89 7.89 2.20
C ALA A 37 6.27 6.90 3.18
N ALA A 38 6.40 5.60 2.92
CA ALA A 38 5.94 4.55 3.83
C ALA A 38 6.64 4.66 5.19
N VAL A 39 7.97 4.83 5.22
CA VAL A 39 8.74 5.07 6.46
C VAL A 39 8.21 6.29 7.21
N SER A 40 8.02 7.41 6.51
CA SER A 40 7.54 8.66 7.12
C SER A 40 6.14 8.51 7.72
N ARG A 41 5.24 7.78 7.05
CA ARG A 41 3.91 7.44 7.54
C ARG A 41 3.97 6.54 8.77
N LEU A 42 4.73 5.45 8.71
CA LEU A 42 4.82 4.49 9.81
C LEU A 42 5.43 5.13 11.07
N ARG A 43 6.47 5.96 10.92
CA ARG A 43 7.04 6.74 12.03
C ARG A 43 6.02 7.67 12.67
N ARG A 44 5.16 8.32 11.88
CA ARG A 44 4.08 9.16 12.41
C ARG A 44 3.05 8.34 13.19
N GLN A 45 2.67 7.17 12.69
CA GLN A 45 1.76 6.27 13.40
C GLN A 45 2.38 5.78 14.72
N LEU A 46 3.66 5.41 14.73
CA LEU A 46 4.34 4.94 15.94
C LEU A 46 4.41 6.03 17.02
N ARG A 47 4.55 7.30 16.63
CA ARG A 47 4.46 8.43 17.59
C ARG A 47 3.09 8.54 18.26
N GLN A 48 2.01 8.13 17.57
CA GLN A 48 0.65 8.13 18.12
C GLN A 48 0.36 6.89 18.97
N ALA A 49 1.06 5.77 18.72
CA ALA A 49 0.92 4.50 19.43
C ALA A 49 2.29 3.97 19.90
N PRO A 50 2.95 4.63 20.87
CA PRO A 50 4.35 4.35 21.21
C PRO A 50 4.59 2.97 21.83
N PHE A 51 3.58 2.28 22.33
CA PHE A 51 3.70 0.94 22.93
C PHE A 51 3.35 -0.19 21.96
N ASP A 52 3.03 0.12 20.70
CA ASP A 52 2.75 -0.90 19.69
C ASP A 52 4.06 -1.51 19.16
N GLU A 53 4.43 -2.67 19.71
CA GLU A 53 5.63 -3.42 19.33
C GLU A 53 5.58 -3.94 17.89
N ARG A 54 4.39 -4.28 17.38
CA ARG A 54 4.21 -4.75 16.01
C ARG A 54 4.47 -3.62 15.03
N LEU A 55 3.93 -2.43 15.31
CA LEU A 55 4.18 -1.24 14.52
C LEU A 55 5.66 -0.86 14.56
N ARG A 56 6.31 -0.95 15.73
CA ARG A 56 7.77 -0.75 15.84
C ARG A 56 8.56 -1.71 14.97
N ALA A 57 8.23 -3.01 14.99
CA ALA A 57 8.89 -4.00 14.13
C ALA A 57 8.66 -3.73 12.63
N LEU A 58 7.49 -3.21 12.25
CA LEU A 58 7.22 -2.81 10.87
C LEU A 58 8.01 -1.55 10.47
N VAL A 59 8.15 -0.56 11.36
CA VAL A 59 9.02 0.62 11.14
C VAL A 59 10.45 0.19 10.89
N ASN A 60 11.03 -0.67 11.74
CA ASN A 60 12.41 -1.13 11.57
C ASN A 60 12.63 -1.79 10.21
N ARG A 61 11.72 -2.68 9.78
CA ARG A 61 11.80 -3.33 8.47
C ARG A 61 11.67 -2.35 7.30
N ALA A 62 10.86 -1.30 7.46
CA ALA A 62 10.75 -0.24 6.46
C ALA A 62 12.04 0.60 6.38
N GLU A 63 12.67 0.87 7.52
CA GLU A 63 13.96 1.57 7.60
C GLU A 63 15.09 0.75 6.95
N ASP A 64 15.12 -0.56 7.20
CA ASP A 64 16.05 -1.48 6.54
C ASP A 64 15.86 -1.46 5.01
N ALA A 65 14.62 -1.38 4.54
CA ALA A 65 14.31 -1.39 3.11
C ALA A 65 14.70 -0.11 2.36
N VAL A 66 14.86 1.01 3.08
CA VAL A 66 15.39 2.27 2.53
C VAL A 66 16.89 2.47 2.81
N CYS A 67 17.52 1.55 3.55
CA CYS A 67 18.95 1.61 3.82
C CYS A 67 19.74 1.59 2.50
N GLY A 68 20.56 2.62 2.27
CA GLY A 68 21.32 2.79 1.04
C GLY A 68 20.56 3.41 -0.13
N LEU A 69 19.26 3.70 0.00
CA LEU A 69 18.53 4.49 -0.98
C LEU A 69 18.74 6.00 -0.72
N PRO A 70 18.91 6.81 -1.78
CA PRO A 70 18.94 8.26 -1.59
C PRO A 70 17.59 8.73 -1.01
N PRO A 71 17.60 9.64 -0.02
CA PRO A 71 16.36 10.28 0.41
C PRO A 71 15.76 11.08 -0.75
N PRO A 72 14.42 11.19 -0.84
CA PRO A 72 13.80 12.04 -1.83
C PRO A 72 14.23 13.50 -1.61
N PRO A 73 14.30 14.33 -2.66
CA PRO A 73 14.57 15.76 -2.52
C PRO A 73 13.61 16.40 -1.50
N ASP A 74 14.11 17.34 -0.68
CA ASP A 74 13.40 17.94 0.46
C ASP A 74 11.98 18.45 0.14
N ALA A 75 11.68 18.76 -1.12
CA ALA A 75 10.35 19.15 -1.61
C ALA A 75 9.25 18.10 -1.36
N HIS A 76 9.60 16.83 -1.10
CA HIS A 76 8.62 15.76 -0.81
C HIS A 76 8.46 15.44 0.68
N VAL A 77 9.24 16.05 1.57
CA VAL A 77 9.24 15.79 3.03
C VAL A 77 7.88 16.14 3.67
N HIS A 78 7.08 16.96 2.98
CA HIS A 78 5.73 17.36 3.36
C HIS A 78 4.65 16.96 2.34
N SER A 79 5.00 16.16 1.31
CA SER A 79 3.99 15.75 0.33
C SER A 79 3.00 14.81 1.00
N LEU A 80 1.77 15.30 1.20
CA LEU A 80 0.63 14.51 1.68
C LEU A 80 0.24 13.40 0.68
N VAL A 81 0.79 13.44 -0.53
CA VAL A 81 0.47 12.54 -1.62
C VAL A 81 1.76 11.93 -2.15
N VAL A 82 1.78 10.60 -2.21
CA VAL A 82 2.80 9.83 -2.92
C VAL A 82 2.09 9.04 -3.99
N CYS A 83 2.57 9.20 -5.22
CA CYS A 83 1.96 8.70 -6.44
C CYS A 83 2.77 7.51 -6.95
N PRO A 84 2.44 6.26 -6.57
CA PRO A 84 3.20 5.11 -7.03
C PRO A 84 3.01 4.91 -8.55
N TRP A 85 4.10 4.57 -9.22
CA TRP A 85 4.11 4.21 -10.63
C TRP A 85 4.39 2.73 -10.76
N PHE A 86 3.52 2.00 -11.46
CA PHE A 86 3.62 0.54 -11.58
C PHE A 86 4.07 0.14 -12.97
N ARG A 87 4.92 -0.88 -13.08
CA ARG A 87 5.28 -1.49 -14.36
C ARG A 87 4.34 -2.65 -14.67
N ALA A 88 3.67 -2.58 -15.82
CA ALA A 88 2.80 -3.62 -16.35
C ALA A 88 3.26 -3.98 -17.77
N GLY A 89 4.04 -5.06 -17.90
CA GLY A 89 4.78 -5.34 -19.13
C GLY A 89 5.74 -4.19 -19.47
N ASP A 90 5.62 -3.65 -20.67
CA ASP A 90 6.42 -2.51 -21.13
C ASP A 90 5.80 -1.14 -20.78
N THR A 91 4.62 -1.12 -20.17
CA THR A 91 3.88 0.11 -19.85
C THR A 91 4.12 0.53 -18.41
N VAL A 92 4.32 1.84 -18.19
CA VAL A 92 4.34 2.45 -16.85
C VAL A 92 2.98 3.07 -16.57
N ILE A 93 2.31 2.57 -15.54
CA ILE A 93 1.00 3.03 -15.07
C ILE A 93 1.21 4.00 -13.92
N ARG A 94 1.00 5.29 -14.18
CA ARG A 94 1.13 6.33 -13.15
C ARG A 94 -0.19 6.50 -12.41
N THR A 95 -0.12 6.54 -11.09
CA THR A 95 -1.31 6.63 -10.25
C THR A 95 -1.21 7.76 -9.24
N LEU A 96 -2.35 8.28 -8.82
CA LEU A 96 -2.49 9.19 -7.69
C LEU A 96 -3.18 8.43 -6.55
N THR A 97 -2.66 8.55 -5.32
CA THR A 97 -3.27 7.92 -4.15
C THR A 97 -3.95 8.95 -3.24
N LEU A 98 -5.21 8.68 -2.90
CA LEU A 98 -5.97 9.40 -1.88
C LEU A 98 -6.15 8.50 -0.67
N THR A 99 -5.81 8.98 0.54
CA THR A 99 -6.10 8.28 1.79
C THR A 99 -7.21 8.98 2.56
N ALA A 100 -8.38 8.38 2.63
CA ALA A 100 -9.47 8.80 3.50
C ALA A 100 -9.31 8.15 4.88
N ARG A 101 -9.47 8.93 5.95
CA ARG A 101 -9.48 8.45 7.34
C ARG A 101 -10.86 8.71 7.93
N PHE A 102 -11.46 7.68 8.51
CA PHE A 102 -12.72 7.76 9.26
C PHE A 102 -12.39 7.63 10.73
N ASP A 103 -12.74 8.66 11.50
CA ASP A 103 -12.48 8.70 12.94
C ASP A 103 -13.79 8.39 13.67
N THR A 104 -13.81 7.36 14.51
CA THR A 104 -14.97 6.98 15.31
C THR A 104 -14.84 7.62 16.69
N ALA A 105 -15.47 8.78 16.86
CA ALA A 105 -15.34 9.64 18.04
C ALA A 105 -15.85 9.07 19.38
N VAL A 106 -16.11 7.76 19.52
CA VAL A 106 -16.79 7.19 20.69
C VAL A 106 -15.92 6.29 21.56
N GLU A 107 -14.85 5.66 21.08
CA GLU A 107 -13.96 4.88 21.95
C GLU A 107 -12.48 5.05 21.57
N VAL A 108 -11.67 5.47 22.55
CA VAL A 108 -10.24 5.82 22.43
C VAL A 108 -9.34 4.60 22.19
N THR A 109 -9.91 3.42 21.96
CA THR A 109 -9.19 2.18 21.63
C THR A 109 -9.23 1.93 20.12
N LEU A 110 -8.37 2.67 19.42
CA LEU A 110 -8.11 2.67 17.96
C LEU A 110 -8.54 1.43 17.16
N ASP A 111 -9.50 1.64 16.25
CA ASP A 111 -9.49 1.09 14.89
C ASP A 111 -9.97 2.18 13.92
N ASP A 112 -9.07 3.09 13.54
CA ASP A 112 -9.34 4.06 12.48
C ASP A 112 -9.44 3.34 11.13
N LEU A 113 -10.62 3.30 10.53
CA LEU A 113 -10.75 2.83 9.16
C LEU A 113 -10.04 3.82 8.21
N ARG A 114 -9.09 3.32 7.44
CA ARG A 114 -8.44 4.06 6.36
C ARG A 114 -8.72 3.40 5.03
N ILE A 115 -9.20 4.20 4.09
CA ILE A 115 -9.44 3.77 2.72
C ILE A 115 -8.40 4.45 1.83
N GLU A 116 -7.64 3.66 1.09
CA GLU A 116 -6.72 4.14 0.07
C GLU A 116 -7.34 3.92 -1.30
N LEU A 117 -7.54 5.02 -2.03
CA LEU A 117 -8.07 5.03 -3.38
C LEU A 117 -6.91 5.33 -4.33
N ILE A 118 -6.77 4.53 -5.37
CA ILE A 118 -5.73 4.67 -6.39
C ILE A 118 -6.43 5.05 -7.69
N TYR A 119 -6.11 6.23 -8.21
CA TYR A 119 -6.69 6.77 -9.42
C TYR A 119 -5.66 6.80 -10.56
N PRO A 120 -6.10 6.62 -11.83
CA PRO A 120 -5.23 6.89 -12.97
C PRO A 120 -4.78 8.34 -12.94
N GLN A 121 -3.48 8.58 -13.14
CA GLN A 121 -2.92 9.92 -13.17
C GLN A 121 -2.98 10.54 -14.58
N ASP A 122 -3.02 9.70 -15.62
CA ASP A 122 -3.00 10.10 -17.02
C ASP A 122 -3.82 9.14 -17.90
N GLU A 123 -3.94 9.50 -19.19
CA GLU A 123 -4.74 8.75 -20.17
C GLU A 123 -4.23 7.31 -20.35
N THR A 124 -2.91 7.09 -20.28
CA THR A 124 -2.32 5.75 -20.36
C THR A 124 -2.79 4.86 -19.20
N ALA A 125 -2.76 5.39 -17.97
CA ALA A 125 -3.29 4.68 -16.81
C ALA A 125 -4.80 4.47 -16.89
N GLU A 126 -5.56 5.44 -17.41
CA GLU A 126 -7.00 5.31 -17.59
C GLU A 126 -7.37 4.18 -18.54
N GLN A 127 -6.75 4.12 -19.71
CA GLN A 127 -6.97 3.06 -20.70
C GLN A 127 -6.64 1.68 -20.11
N PHE A 128 -5.56 1.58 -19.35
CA PHE A 128 -5.17 0.33 -18.67
C PHE A 128 -6.24 -0.16 -17.69
N PHE A 129 -6.71 0.70 -16.78
CA PHE A 129 -7.72 0.30 -15.79
C PHE A 129 -9.10 0.04 -16.44
N ARG A 130 -9.46 0.77 -17.49
CA ARG A 130 -10.70 0.53 -18.25
C ARG A 130 -10.69 -0.84 -18.91
N ALA A 131 -9.63 -1.19 -19.64
CA ALA A 131 -9.49 -2.49 -20.27
C ALA A 131 -9.54 -3.65 -19.24
N ALA A 132 -8.90 -3.47 -18.09
CA ALA A 132 -8.96 -4.45 -17.00
C ALA A 132 -10.39 -4.65 -16.46
N SER A 133 -11.17 -3.57 -16.31
CA SER A 133 -12.56 -3.63 -15.83
C SER A 133 -13.54 -4.27 -16.83
N GLU A 134 -13.25 -4.18 -18.13
CA GLU A 134 -14.06 -4.83 -19.19
C GLU A 134 -13.74 -6.32 -19.32
N SER A 135 -12.53 -6.73 -18.89
CA SER A 135 -12.07 -8.11 -18.92
C SER A 135 -12.60 -8.95 -17.74
N ASP A 136 -12.93 -8.28 -16.63
CA ASP A 136 -13.57 -8.87 -15.45
C ASP A 136 -15.08 -8.66 -15.60
N GLY A 137 -15.75 -9.56 -16.33
CA GLY A 137 -17.21 -9.53 -16.49
C GLY A 137 -17.92 -9.42 -15.12
N PRO A 138 -19.18 -8.92 -15.07
CA PRO A 138 -19.84 -8.62 -13.80
C PRO A 138 -19.74 -9.81 -12.83
N ALA A 139 -19.29 -9.52 -11.60
CA ALA A 139 -19.21 -10.52 -10.56
C ALA A 139 -20.54 -11.28 -10.46
N PRO A 140 -20.55 -12.62 -10.42
CA PRO A 140 -21.78 -13.38 -10.39
C PRO A 140 -22.60 -12.94 -9.18
N GLU A 141 -23.85 -12.55 -9.43
CA GLU A 141 -24.82 -12.29 -8.37
C GLU A 141 -24.84 -13.51 -7.45
N ARG A 142 -24.46 -13.32 -6.18
CA ARG A 142 -24.67 -14.36 -5.17
C ARG A 142 -26.17 -14.47 -4.97
N SER A 143 -26.78 -15.41 -5.69
CA SER A 143 -28.17 -15.79 -5.50
C SER A 143 -28.37 -16.15 -4.03
N GLY A 144 -29.14 -15.31 -3.34
CA GLY A 144 -29.55 -15.53 -1.96
C GLY A 144 -30.47 -16.74 -1.87
N GLY A 145 -29.88 -17.93 -1.75
CA GLY A 145 -30.57 -19.11 -1.28
C GLY A 145 -30.53 -19.14 0.24
N HIS A 146 -31.55 -18.60 0.90
CA HIS A 146 -31.95 -19.08 2.22
C HIS A 146 -33.37 -19.63 2.06
N ALA A 147 -33.45 -20.95 2.25
CA ALA A 147 -34.68 -21.70 2.46
C ALA A 147 -35.29 -21.34 3.83
#